data_AF-A0A1I7YPI7-F1
#
_entry.id   AF-A0A1I7YPI7-F1
#
_cell.length_a   1.000
_cell.length_b   1.000
_cell.length_c   1.000
_cell.angle_alpha   90.00
_cell.angle_beta   90.00
_cell.angle_gamma   90.00
#
_symmetry.space_group_name_H-M   'P 1'
#
loop_
_entity.id
_entity.type
_entity.pdbx_description
1 polymer ?
#
loop_
_entity_poly.entity_id
_entity_poly.type
_entity_poly.pdbx_seq_one_letter_code
_entity_poly.pdbx_strand_id
1 'polypeptide(L)'
;MMLIYSHRENIPFRTIEETLLWSLRMAPYLNDLEEMTVGMYLGGKNKRFDFLWERPCHTLSYEGRTGIDVLRWHLQNNDRLRCVRSQLFSHNFFLDLIPLCAEKRLTWKMTYFLLQSTLQCFKTWQGDTQWMEIYPLTDSIKFYPESGRAFYEDEHVQKEFVWTSDHEAYLTITWK
;
A
#
# COMPACT_ATOMS: atom_id res chain seq x y z
N MET A 1 -9.25 -9.65 -5.40
CA MET A 1 -9.68 -10.99 -4.93
C MET A 1 -9.27 -11.12 -3.48
N MET A 2 -10.22 -11.08 -2.56
CA MET A 2 -9.99 -11.10 -1.12
C MET A 2 -10.17 -12.54 -0.63
N LEU A 3 -9.10 -13.20 -0.18
CA LEU A 3 -9.20 -14.50 0.48
C LEU A 3 -9.52 -14.26 1.96
N ILE A 4 -10.81 -14.16 2.28
CA ILE A 4 -11.29 -14.02 3.66
C ILE A 4 -11.30 -15.42 4.28
N TYR A 5 -10.48 -15.62 5.31
CA TYR A 5 -10.56 -16.78 6.20
C TYR A 5 -11.58 -16.50 7.31
N SER A 6 -12.83 -16.93 7.15
CA SER A 6 -13.70 -17.19 8.30
C SER A 6 -14.74 -18.27 7.99
N HIS A 7 -14.91 -19.15 8.98
CA HIS A 7 -15.74 -20.35 9.07
C HIS A 7 -15.35 -21.60 8.25
N ARG A 8 -14.72 -22.52 9.00
CA ARG A 8 -14.58 -23.95 8.70
C ARG A 8 -15.96 -24.61 8.72
N GLU A 9 -16.47 -24.99 7.56
CA GLU A 9 -17.20 -26.24 7.34
C GLU A 9 -17.34 -26.46 5.81
N ASN A 10 -16.76 -27.57 5.31
CA ASN A 10 -16.85 -28.09 3.94
C ASN A 10 -16.40 -27.18 2.77
N ILE A 11 -15.17 -26.65 2.82
CA ILE A 11 -14.47 -26.27 1.58
C ILE A 11 -13.84 -27.57 1.03
N PRO A 12 -14.22 -28.07 -0.16
CA PRO A 12 -13.56 -29.22 -0.75
C PRO A 12 -12.09 -28.87 -0.90
N PHE A 13 -11.19 -29.67 -0.31
CA PHE A 13 -9.75 -29.47 -0.42
C PHE A 13 -9.37 -29.48 -1.89
N ARG A 14 -9.21 -28.30 -2.49
CA ARG A 14 -8.60 -28.17 -3.81
C ARG A 14 -7.10 -28.36 -3.64
N THR A 15 -6.52 -29.22 -4.46
CA THR A 15 -5.07 -29.34 -4.57
C THR A 15 -4.46 -28.01 -5.04
N ILE A 16 -3.15 -27.83 -4.82
CA ILE A 16 -2.44 -26.64 -5.32
C ILE A 16 -2.52 -26.61 -6.86
N GLU A 17 -2.45 -27.78 -7.49
CA GLU A 17 -2.55 -27.98 -8.93
C GLU A 17 -3.92 -27.56 -9.47
N GLU A 18 -5.01 -27.96 -8.82
CA GLU A 18 -6.35 -27.49 -9.18
C GLU A 18 -6.48 -25.99 -9.01
N THR A 19 -5.97 -25.44 -7.90
CA THR A 19 -5.98 -24.00 -7.62
C THR A 19 -5.21 -23.23 -8.71
N LEU A 20 -4.07 -23.75 -9.15
CA LEU A 20 -3.29 -23.18 -10.24
C LEU A 20 -4.05 -23.24 -11.57
N LEU A 21 -4.64 -24.38 -11.91
CA LEU A 21 -5.41 -24.54 -13.15
C LEU A 21 -6.61 -23.57 -13.20
N TRP A 22 -7.35 -23.44 -12.11
CA TRP A 22 -8.44 -22.47 -11.98
C TRP A 22 -7.95 -21.03 -12.13
N SER A 23 -6.82 -20.70 -11.49
CA SER A 23 -6.22 -19.37 -11.58
C SER A 23 -5.77 -19.03 -13.00
N LEU A 24 -5.15 -19.98 -13.71
CA LEU A 24 -4.73 -19.81 -15.10
C LEU A 24 -5.91 -19.57 -16.04
N ARG A 25 -7.05 -20.21 -15.80
CA ARG A 25 -8.29 -19.97 -16.57
C ARG A 25 -8.85 -18.57 -16.36
N MET A 26 -8.63 -17.97 -15.18
CA MET A 26 -9.08 -16.63 -14.88
C MET A 26 -8.16 -15.54 -15.46
N ALA A 27 -6.89 -15.85 -15.69
CA ALA A 27 -5.88 -14.88 -16.10
C ALA A 27 -6.26 -14.00 -17.32
N PRO A 28 -6.87 -14.53 -18.40
CA PRO A 28 -7.29 -13.71 -19.54
C PRO A 28 -8.34 -12.64 -19.21
N TYR A 29 -9.07 -12.78 -18.11
CA TYR A 29 -10.10 -11.83 -17.68
C TYR A 29 -9.54 -10.74 -16.75
N LEU A 30 -8.25 -10.76 -16.43
CA LEU A 30 -7.59 -9.84 -15.51
C LEU A 30 -6.72 -8.79 -16.23
N ASN A 31 -7.12 -8.36 -17.44
CA ASN A 31 -6.30 -7.49 -18.29
C ASN A 31 -6.59 -5.99 -18.13
N ASP A 32 -7.64 -5.61 -17.40
CA ASP A 32 -8.03 -4.22 -17.18
C ASP A 32 -8.53 -3.98 -15.75
N LEU A 33 -7.61 -4.06 -14.80
CA LEU A 33 -7.96 -3.93 -13.38
C LEU A 33 -7.94 -2.46 -12.95
N GLU A 34 -9.08 -1.96 -12.48
CA GLU A 34 -9.13 -0.65 -11.82
C GLU A 34 -8.31 -0.70 -10.52
N GLU A 35 -8.50 -1.75 -9.72
CA GLU A 35 -7.80 -1.94 -8.46
C GLU A 35 -7.33 -3.39 -8.29
N MET A 36 -6.10 -3.55 -7.83
CA MET A 36 -5.54 -4.82 -7.39
C MET A 36 -5.20 -4.75 -5.90
N THR A 37 -5.69 -5.69 -5.11
CA THR A 37 -5.33 -5.82 -3.68
C THR A 37 -4.41 -7.03 -3.49
N VAL A 38 -3.23 -6.78 -2.91
CA VAL A 38 -2.23 -7.78 -2.57
C VAL A 38 -2.07 -7.82 -1.05
N GLY A 39 -2.82 -8.72 -0.41
CA GLY A 39 -2.76 -8.96 1.03
C GLY A 39 -1.72 -10.02 1.44
N MET A 40 -1.45 -10.98 0.56
CA MET A 40 -0.49 -12.07 0.80
C MET A 40 0.28 -12.36 -0.48
N TYR A 41 1.62 -12.32 -0.41
CA TYR A 41 2.48 -12.72 -1.52
C TYR A 41 2.54 -14.25 -1.55
N LEU A 42 1.92 -14.83 -2.58
CA LEU A 42 2.03 -16.26 -2.91
C LEU A 42 3.23 -16.54 -3.83
N GLY A 43 3.99 -15.50 -4.18
CA GLY A 43 5.24 -15.63 -4.91
C GLY A 43 6.36 -16.14 -4.00
N GLY A 44 7.26 -16.91 -4.57
CA GLY A 44 8.37 -17.54 -3.89
C GLY A 44 9.28 -18.16 -4.93
N LYS A 45 10.23 -19.01 -4.53
CA LYS A 45 11.20 -19.62 -5.46
C LYS A 45 10.57 -20.29 -6.70
N ASN A 46 9.29 -20.69 -6.63
CA ASN A 46 8.60 -21.39 -7.71
C ASN A 46 7.75 -20.50 -8.62
N LYS A 47 7.58 -19.18 -8.33
CA LYS A 47 6.87 -18.19 -9.17
C LYS A 47 5.48 -18.62 -9.72
N ARG A 48 4.84 -19.61 -9.08
CA ARG A 48 3.72 -20.36 -9.68
C ARG A 48 2.46 -19.50 -9.88
N PHE A 49 2.33 -18.43 -9.11
CA PHE A 49 1.17 -17.54 -9.13
C PHE A 49 1.53 -16.12 -9.59
N ASP A 50 2.74 -15.91 -10.12
CA ASP A 50 3.21 -14.56 -10.47
C ASP A 50 2.33 -13.90 -11.52
N PHE A 51 1.83 -14.70 -12.47
CA PHE A 51 0.89 -14.25 -13.49
C PHE A 51 -0.41 -13.61 -12.96
N LEU A 52 -0.76 -13.78 -11.68
CA LEU A 52 -1.93 -13.13 -11.07
C LEU A 52 -1.63 -11.70 -10.64
N TRP A 53 -0.46 -11.45 -10.06
CA TRP A 53 -0.07 -10.13 -9.56
C TRP A 53 0.75 -9.34 -10.59
N GLU A 54 1.41 -10.00 -11.55
CA GLU A 54 2.05 -9.37 -12.72
C GLU A 54 1.01 -8.93 -13.77
N ARG A 55 -0.04 -8.22 -13.35
CA ARG A 55 -1.08 -7.68 -14.23
C ARG A 55 -1.18 -6.17 -14.06
N PRO A 56 -1.26 -5.40 -15.16
CA PRO A 56 -1.48 -3.96 -15.06
C PRO A 56 -2.77 -3.62 -14.32
N CYS A 57 -2.68 -2.61 -13.46
CA CYS A 57 -3.81 -2.02 -12.75
C CYS A 57 -3.65 -0.51 -12.59
N HIS A 58 -4.73 0.23 -12.31
CA HIS A 58 -4.64 1.68 -12.07
C HIS A 58 -4.28 1.97 -10.61
N THR A 59 -4.83 1.19 -9.68
CA THR A 59 -4.55 1.27 -8.25
C THR A 59 -4.00 -0.06 -7.71
N LEU A 60 -2.88 -0.01 -7.01
CA LEU A 60 -2.32 -1.15 -6.27
C LEU A 60 -2.49 -0.94 -4.76
N SER A 61 -3.28 -1.78 -4.11
CA SER A 61 -3.44 -1.85 -2.65
C SER A 61 -2.52 -2.93 -2.09
N TYR A 62 -1.41 -2.52 -1.46
CA TYR A 62 -0.32 -3.35 -0.98
C TYR A 62 -0.24 -3.35 0.55
N GLU A 63 -0.52 -4.49 1.19
CA GLU A 63 -0.52 -4.60 2.66
C GLU A 63 0.88 -4.89 3.26
N GLY A 64 1.89 -5.10 2.42
CA GLY A 64 3.31 -5.11 2.78
C GLY A 64 3.79 -6.11 3.83
N ARG A 65 3.02 -7.18 4.09
CA ARG A 65 3.47 -8.29 4.93
C ARG A 65 4.48 -9.20 4.24
N THR A 66 4.55 -9.19 2.90
CA THR A 66 5.43 -10.05 2.11
C THR A 66 5.74 -9.45 0.73
N GLY A 67 7.02 -9.49 0.32
CA GLY A 67 7.50 -9.22 -1.04
C GLY A 67 7.43 -7.76 -1.51
N ILE A 68 8.49 -6.97 -1.28
CA ILE A 68 8.68 -5.66 -1.95
C ILE A 68 8.72 -5.81 -3.48
N ASP A 69 9.04 -7.02 -3.96
CA ASP A 69 9.11 -7.38 -5.38
C ASP A 69 7.82 -7.09 -6.13
N VAL A 70 6.65 -7.28 -5.51
CA VAL A 70 5.36 -6.97 -6.15
C VAL A 70 5.25 -5.47 -6.41
N LEU A 71 5.50 -4.66 -5.38
CA LEU A 71 5.48 -3.20 -5.51
C LEU A 71 6.50 -2.74 -6.55
N ARG A 72 7.74 -3.25 -6.47
CA ARG A 72 8.80 -2.94 -7.43
C ARG A 72 8.39 -3.29 -8.85
N TRP A 73 7.83 -4.49 -9.07
CA TRP A 73 7.40 -4.92 -10.40
C TRP A 73 6.35 -3.98 -10.97
N HIS A 74 5.32 -3.59 -10.19
CA HIS A 74 4.32 -2.65 -10.67
C HIS A 74 4.92 -1.27 -10.96
N LEU A 75 5.81 -0.77 -10.09
CA LEU A 75 6.50 0.50 -10.34
C LEU A 75 7.39 0.46 -11.59
N GLN A 76 7.88 -0.70 -12.01
CA GLN A 76 8.75 -0.83 -13.19
C GLN A 76 7.98 -1.18 -14.47
N ASN A 77 6.92 -1.99 -14.38
CA ASN A 77 6.30 -2.65 -15.54
C ASN A 77 4.82 -2.28 -15.75
N ASN A 78 4.19 -1.56 -14.82
CA ASN A 78 2.79 -1.16 -14.94
C ASN A 78 2.67 0.32 -15.31
N ASP A 79 2.61 0.61 -16.60
CA ASP A 79 2.45 1.98 -17.13
C ASP A 79 1.09 2.60 -16.86
N ARG A 80 0.12 1.79 -16.43
CA ARG A 80 -1.23 2.24 -16.08
C ARG A 80 -1.36 2.60 -14.61
N LEU A 81 -0.35 2.27 -13.80
CA LEU A 81 -0.35 2.55 -12.37
C LEU A 81 -0.41 4.06 -12.16
N ARG A 82 -1.39 4.50 -11.37
CA ARG A 82 -1.57 5.89 -10.96
C ARG A 82 -1.54 6.04 -9.46
N CYS A 83 -2.01 5.02 -8.74
CA CYS A 83 -2.12 5.06 -7.29
C CYS A 83 -1.54 3.81 -6.62
N VAL A 84 -0.83 4.01 -5.53
CA VAL A 84 -0.45 2.95 -4.58
C VAL A 84 -1.12 3.24 -3.25
N ARG A 85 -1.77 2.24 -2.66
CA ARG A 85 -2.30 2.28 -1.30
C ARG A 85 -1.51 1.30 -0.46
N SER A 86 -1.06 1.70 0.71
CA SER A 86 -0.35 0.79 1.61
C SER A 86 -0.54 1.16 3.08
N GLN A 87 -0.02 0.33 3.97
CA GLN A 87 0.27 0.78 5.33
C GLN A 87 1.42 1.80 5.32
N LEU A 88 1.58 2.57 6.39
CA LEU A 88 2.75 3.41 6.57
C LEU A 88 4.00 2.55 6.81
N PHE A 89 4.98 2.69 5.93
CA PHE A 89 6.32 2.15 6.10
C PHE A 89 7.32 3.27 6.32
N SER A 90 8.52 2.94 6.79
CA SER A 90 9.62 3.91 6.77
C SER A 90 10.00 4.26 5.34
N HIS A 91 10.25 5.54 5.05
CA HIS A 91 10.79 6.01 3.78
C HIS A 91 12.04 5.23 3.35
N ASN A 92 12.91 4.88 4.31
CA ASN A 92 14.13 4.12 4.06
C ASN A 92 13.87 2.73 3.45
N PHE A 93 12.70 2.14 3.72
CA PHE A 93 12.34 0.84 3.16
C PHE A 93 12.06 0.89 1.66
N PHE A 94 11.72 2.07 1.12
CA PHE A 94 11.37 2.27 -0.27
C PHE A 94 12.26 3.30 -0.97
N LEU A 95 13.40 3.65 -0.39
CA LEU A 95 14.27 4.72 -0.86
C LEU A 95 14.67 4.54 -2.35
N ASP A 96 14.89 3.29 -2.76
CA ASP A 96 15.25 2.93 -4.13
C ASP A 96 14.06 2.89 -5.10
N LEU A 97 12.83 2.90 -4.58
CA LEU A 97 11.60 2.94 -5.36
C LEU A 97 11.05 4.37 -5.54
N ILE A 98 11.43 5.32 -4.67
CA ILE A 98 10.98 6.72 -4.75
C ILE A 98 11.24 7.35 -6.14
N PRO A 99 12.40 7.15 -6.80
CA PRO A 99 12.62 7.71 -8.13
C PRO A 99 11.60 7.23 -9.16
N LEU A 100 11.17 5.96 -9.08
CA LEU A 100 10.14 5.40 -9.97
C LEU A 100 8.77 6.04 -9.71
N CYS A 101 8.44 6.31 -8.45
CA CYS A 101 7.21 7.03 -8.09
C CYS A 101 7.21 8.45 -8.66
N ALA A 102 8.35 9.13 -8.62
CA ALA A 102 8.52 10.47 -9.18
C ALA A 102 8.42 10.46 -10.72
N GLU A 103 9.15 9.56 -11.38
CA GLU A 103 9.13 9.40 -12.84
C GLU A 103 7.70 9.15 -13.37
N LYS A 104 6.94 8.30 -12.67
CA LYS A 104 5.56 7.95 -13.04
C LYS A 104 4.51 8.92 -12.49
N ARG A 105 4.90 9.98 -11.76
CA ARG A 105 3.99 10.96 -11.13
C ARG A 105 2.86 10.32 -10.35
N LEU A 106 3.21 9.32 -9.54
CA LEU A 106 2.22 8.52 -8.82
C LEU A 106 1.58 9.29 -7.66
N THR A 107 0.44 8.79 -7.20
CA THR A 107 -0.10 9.11 -5.88
C THR A 107 0.09 7.91 -4.96
N TRP A 108 0.76 8.08 -3.83
CA TRP A 108 0.91 7.06 -2.80
C TRP A 108 0.15 7.46 -1.54
N LYS A 109 -0.90 6.71 -1.22
CA LYS A 109 -1.70 6.86 0.00
C LYS A 109 -1.32 5.80 1.03
N MET A 110 -0.79 6.24 2.16
CA MET A 110 -0.41 5.39 3.28
C MET A 110 -1.41 5.54 4.43
N THR A 111 -1.88 4.44 4.98
CA THR A 111 -2.80 4.41 6.13
C THR A 111 -2.11 3.85 7.37
N TYR A 112 -2.43 4.39 8.54
CA TYR A 112 -1.87 3.94 9.81
C TYR A 112 -2.69 4.44 11.00
N PHE A 113 -2.46 3.86 12.17
CA PHE A 113 -2.96 4.39 13.43
C PHE A 113 -1.94 5.35 14.06
N LEU A 114 -2.41 6.41 14.71
CA LEU A 114 -1.59 7.37 15.46
C LEU A 114 -0.99 6.72 16.71
N LEU A 115 0.11 5.99 16.52
CA LEU A 115 0.83 5.28 17.57
C LEU A 115 2.27 5.78 17.64
N GLN A 116 2.91 5.61 18.79
CA GLN A 116 4.34 5.94 18.94
C GLN A 116 5.23 5.13 17.97
N SER A 117 4.83 3.90 17.66
CA SER A 117 5.53 3.02 16.72
C SER A 117 5.44 3.51 15.27
N THR A 118 4.29 4.06 14.85
CA THR A 118 4.08 4.58 13.49
C THR A 118 4.66 5.98 13.33
N LEU A 119 4.75 6.76 14.41
CA LEU A 119 5.39 8.08 14.41
C LEU A 119 6.83 8.03 13.89
N GLN A 120 7.60 7.00 14.24
CA GLN A 120 8.97 6.86 13.77
C GLN A 120 9.03 6.64 12.25
N CYS A 121 8.08 5.90 11.68
CA CYS A 121 7.96 5.76 10.23
C CYS A 121 7.52 7.09 9.59
N PHE A 122 6.54 7.78 10.18
CA PHE A 122 6.02 9.06 9.68
C PHE A 122 7.12 10.12 9.61
N LYS A 123 7.97 10.24 10.64
CA LYS A 123 9.12 11.14 10.68
C LYS A 123 10.03 11.01 9.46
N THR A 124 10.21 9.78 8.97
CA THR A 124 11.07 9.56 7.80
C THR A 124 10.48 10.11 6.50
N TRP A 125 9.18 10.40 6.45
CA TRP A 125 8.50 11.02 5.30
C TRP A 125 8.36 12.53 5.41
N GLN A 126 8.55 13.09 6.60
CA GLN A 126 8.37 14.50 6.87
C GLN A 126 9.25 15.37 5.95
N GLY A 127 10.55 15.10 5.87
CA GLY A 127 11.47 16.02 5.21
C GLY A 127 11.31 17.43 5.80
N ASP A 128 11.05 18.43 4.95
CA ASP A 128 10.94 19.83 5.36
C ASP A 128 9.57 20.26 5.90
N THR A 129 8.60 19.34 6.02
CA THR A 129 7.21 19.72 6.31
C THR A 129 6.95 20.21 7.75
N GLN A 130 7.90 20.08 8.67
CA GLN A 130 7.78 20.49 10.09
C GLN A 130 6.52 19.97 10.84
N TRP A 131 5.83 18.95 10.33
CA TRP A 131 4.57 18.42 10.87
C TRP A 131 4.63 17.82 12.27
N MET A 132 5.81 17.69 12.87
CA MET A 132 5.96 17.17 14.24
C MET A 132 5.28 18.04 15.30
N GLU A 133 5.15 19.34 15.05
CA GLU A 133 4.51 20.27 15.99
C GLU A 133 2.99 20.08 16.07
N ILE A 134 2.40 19.51 15.03
CA ILE A 134 0.95 19.32 14.89
C ILE A 134 0.53 17.85 14.89
N TYR A 135 1.49 16.92 15.04
CA TYR A 135 1.19 15.49 15.10
C TYR A 135 0.51 15.17 16.44
N PRO A 136 -0.74 14.69 16.44
CA PRO A 136 -1.46 14.38 17.66
C PRO A 136 -0.97 13.05 18.25
N LEU A 137 0.07 13.12 19.06
CA LEU A 137 0.57 12.02 19.88
C LEU A 137 -0.48 11.67 20.94
N THR A 138 -1.09 10.50 20.83
CA THR A 138 -2.02 10.00 21.84
C THR A 138 -1.28 9.07 22.81
N ASP A 139 -0.85 9.62 23.96
CA ASP A 139 -0.19 8.86 25.03
C ASP A 139 -1.15 7.93 25.79
N SER A 140 -2.45 8.00 25.52
CA SER A 140 -3.44 7.09 26.09
C SER A 140 -4.61 6.86 25.15
N ILE A 141 -5.17 5.66 25.18
CA ILE A 141 -6.39 5.22 24.46
C ILE A 141 -7.62 6.09 24.84
N LYS A 142 -7.52 6.95 25.86
CA LYS A 142 -8.65 7.75 26.38
C LYS A 142 -8.78 9.14 25.76
N PHE A 143 -7.82 9.60 24.97
CA PHE A 143 -7.89 10.90 24.30
C PHE A 143 -7.85 10.70 22.80
N TYR A 144 -9.04 10.75 22.21
CA TYR A 144 -9.19 10.86 20.77
C TYR A 144 -8.74 12.26 20.34
N PRO A 145 -7.85 12.38 19.35
CA PRO A 145 -7.44 13.68 18.87
C PRO A 145 -8.61 14.34 18.14
N GLU A 146 -8.66 15.67 18.14
CA GLU A 146 -9.54 16.36 17.19
C GLU A 146 -9.07 16.04 15.78
N SER A 147 -10.02 15.81 14.86
CA SER A 147 -9.68 15.55 13.46
C SER A 147 -8.95 16.76 12.88
N GLY A 148 -7.96 16.51 12.03
CA GLY A 148 -7.18 17.58 11.47
C GLY A 148 -6.48 17.19 10.18
N ARG A 149 -5.88 18.19 9.56
CA ARG A 149 -5.16 18.05 8.30
C ARG A 149 -3.98 19.01 8.25
N ALA A 150 -2.92 18.57 7.59
CA ALA A 150 -1.73 19.33 7.29
C ALA A 150 -1.36 19.15 5.83
N PHE A 151 -0.84 20.22 5.24
CA PHE A 151 -0.51 20.25 3.82
C PHE A 151 0.91 20.77 3.62
N TYR A 152 1.59 20.22 2.63
CA TYR A 152 2.88 20.69 2.16
C TYR A 152 2.97 20.49 0.66
N GLU A 153 3.58 21.44 -0.02
CA GLU A 153 3.77 21.39 -1.45
C GLU A 153 5.06 22.13 -1.82
N ASP A 154 5.86 21.49 -2.67
CA ASP A 154 7.01 22.10 -3.33
C ASP A 154 6.92 21.91 -4.86
N GLU A 155 8.02 22.17 -5.57
CA GLU A 155 8.10 22.03 -7.02
C GLU A 155 7.86 20.59 -7.52
N HIS A 156 8.21 19.59 -6.72
CA HIS A 156 8.27 18.18 -7.12
C HIS A 156 7.22 17.29 -6.45
N VAL A 157 6.74 17.66 -5.27
CA VAL A 157 5.86 16.81 -4.47
C VAL A 157 4.82 17.61 -3.70
N GLN A 158 3.65 17.01 -3.59
CA GLN A 158 2.57 17.42 -2.69
C GLN A 158 2.41 16.33 -1.63
N LYS A 159 2.39 16.72 -0.36
CA LYS A 159 2.16 15.82 0.76
C LYS A 159 0.95 16.33 1.56
N GLU A 160 0.03 15.42 1.87
CA GLU A 160 -1.13 15.69 2.70
C GLU A 160 -1.16 14.68 3.85
N PHE A 161 -1.18 15.20 5.08
CA PHE A 161 -1.36 14.41 6.29
C PHE A 161 -2.73 14.71 6.87
N VAL A 162 -3.57 13.69 6.99
CA VAL A 162 -4.93 13.79 7.57
C VAL A 162 -5.02 12.81 8.73
N TRP A 163 -5.65 13.22 9.82
CA TRP A 163 -5.96 12.32 10.93
C TRP A 163 -7.38 12.55 11.41
N THR A 164 -7.96 11.50 11.96
CA THR A 164 -9.35 11.45 12.38
C THR A 164 -9.45 11.20 13.88
N SER A 165 -10.63 11.46 14.43
CA SER A 165 -10.91 11.31 15.86
C SER A 165 -11.04 9.86 16.32
N ASP A 166 -10.74 8.87 15.50
CA ASP A 166 -10.71 7.44 15.83
C ASP A 166 -9.28 6.87 15.81
N HIS A 167 -8.27 7.75 15.85
CA HIS A 167 -6.84 7.46 15.74
C HIS A 167 -6.37 7.01 14.36
N GLU A 168 -7.22 6.99 13.33
CA GLU A 168 -6.74 6.74 11.97
C GLU A 168 -6.01 7.97 11.41
N ALA A 169 -5.03 7.68 10.57
CA ALA A 169 -4.22 8.67 9.90
C ALA A 169 -3.86 8.22 8.48
N TYR A 170 -3.75 9.22 7.62
CA TYR A 170 -3.50 9.09 6.21
C TYR A 170 -2.36 10.02 5.83
N LEU A 171 -1.34 9.49 5.18
CA LEU A 171 -0.30 10.26 4.52
C LEU A 171 -0.41 10.03 3.02
N THR A 172 -0.77 11.05 2.27
CA THR A 172 -0.83 11.02 0.81
C THR A 172 0.35 11.79 0.25
N ILE A 173 1.09 11.19 -0.68
CA ILE A 173 2.21 11.80 -1.40
C ILE A 173 1.90 11.74 -2.89
N THR A 174 1.95 12.88 -3.56
CA THR A 174 1.71 13.00 -4.99
C THR A 174 2.93 13.64 -5.64
N TRP A 175 3.56 12.96 -6.58
CA TRP A 175 4.70 13.49 -7.33
C TRP A 175 4.23 14.22 -8.60
N LYS A 176 4.90 15.33 -8.96
CA LYS A 176 4.50 16.26 -10.03
C LYS A 176 5.30 16.12 -11.33
#